data_AF-A0A3C1SUU7-F1
#
_entry.id   AF-A0A3C1SUU7-F1
#
_cell.length_a   1.000
_cell.length_b   1.000
_cell.length_c   1.000
_cell.angle_alpha   90.00
_cell.angle_beta   90.00
_cell.angle_gamma   90.00
#
_symmetry.space_group_name_H-M   'P 1'
#
loop_
_entity.id
_entity.type
_entity.pdbx_description
1 polymer ?
#
loop_
_entity_poly.entity_id
_entity_poly.type
_entity_poly.pdbx_seq_one_letter_code
_entity_poly.pdbx_strand_id
1 'polypeptide(L)' 'MSFDINTINSTLGNAATQMDAQLGELSSNMDPSKPADLMKFQAEMNQYQNMIGLQSAAIKVIGDIARGIIQKIG' A
#
# COMPACT_ATOMS: atom_id res chain seq x y z
N MET A 1 11.45 -12.28 19.22
CA MET A 1 10.38 -11.46 18.63
C MET A 1 10.17 -11.96 17.22
N SER A 2 9.20 -12.86 17.01
CA SER A 2 8.83 -13.29 15.65
C SER A 2 8.31 -12.04 14.94
N PHE A 3 9.01 -11.57 13.91
CA PHE A 3 8.43 -10.63 12.98
C PHE A 3 7.28 -11.37 12.30
N ASP A 4 6.06 -11.11 12.76
CA ASP A 4 4.88 -11.81 12.26
C ASP A 4 4.52 -11.26 10.88
N ILE A 5 5.16 -11.86 9.87
CA ILE A 5 5.01 -11.56 8.45
C ILE A 5 3.53 -11.53 8.06
N ASN A 6 2.71 -12.39 8.66
CA ASN A 6 1.27 -12.41 8.40
C ASN A 6 0.59 -11.15 8.92
N THR A 7 0.98 -10.66 10.09
CA THR A 7 0.45 -9.40 10.65
C THR A 7 0.81 -8.20 9.77
N ILE A 8 2.03 -8.15 9.25
CA ILE A 8 2.47 -7.07 8.33
C ILE A 8 1.69 -7.15 7.02
N ASN A 9 1.55 -8.34 6.45
CA ASN A 9 0.84 -8.54 5.18
C ASN A 9 -0.65 -8.19 5.32
N SER A 10 -1.29 -8.62 6.42
CA SER A 10 -2.69 -8.28 6.71
C SER A 10 -2.89 -6.79 6.98
N THR A 11 -1.97 -6.13 7.69
CA THR A 11 -2.08 -4.69 7.99
C THR A 11 -1.91 -3.86 6.71
N LEU A 12 -0.91 -4.20 5.87
CA LEU A 12 -0.69 -3.53 4.59
C LEU A 12 -1.83 -3.81 3.60
N GLY A 13 -2.34 -5.04 3.55
CA GLY A 13 -3.49 -5.39 2.73
C GLY A 13 -4.74 -4.59 3.13
N ASN A 14 -5.05 -4.51 4.42
CA ASN A 14 -6.18 -3.73 4.93
C ASN A 14 -6.03 -2.23 4.65
N ALA A 15 -4.81 -1.68 4.79
CA ALA A 15 -4.54 -0.29 4.47
C ALA A 15 -4.72 -0.01 2.97
N ALA A 16 -4.23 -0.91 2.10
CA ALA A 16 -4.42 -0.80 0.66
C ALA A 16 -5.89 -0.83 0.28
N THR A 17 -6.69 -1.76 0.83
CA THR A 17 -8.13 -1.83 0.60
C THR A 17 -8.88 -0.57 1.06
N GLN A 18 -8.49 0.03 2.20
CA GLN A 18 -9.09 1.28 2.67
C GLN A 18 -8.77 2.45 1.73
N MET A 19 -7.53 2.58 1.26
CA MET A 19 -7.18 3.65 0.31
C MET A 19 -7.83 3.44 -1.06
N ASP A 20 -7.99 2.19 -1.52
CA ASP A 20 -8.70 1.89 -2.77
C ASP A 20 -10.17 2.32 -2.70
N ALA A 21 -10.82 2.07 -1.56
CA ALA A 21 -12.18 2.54 -1.30
C ALA A 21 -12.26 4.08 -1.25
N GLN A 22 -11.30 4.75 -0.59
CA GLN A 22 -11.23 6.22 -0.54
C GLN A 22 -11.02 6.84 -1.93
N LEU A 23 -10.09 6.30 -2.73
CA LEU A 23 -9.88 6.74 -4.10
C LEU A 23 -11.11 6.48 -4.99
N GLY A 24 -11.80 5.37 -4.78
CA GLY A 24 -13.06 5.06 -5.45
C GLY A 24 -14.16 6.06 -5.11
N GLU A 25 -14.34 6.38 -3.83
CA GLU A 25 -15.28 7.41 -3.37
C GLU A 25 -14.90 8.79 -3.89
N LEU A 26 -13.61 9.16 -3.83
CA LEU A 26 -13.15 10.46 -4.29
C LEU A 26 -13.34 10.57 -5.81
N SER A 27 -12.96 9.55 -6.58
CA SER A 27 -13.21 9.48 -8.03
C SER A 27 -14.71 9.59 -8.37
N SER A 28 -15.57 8.89 -7.61
CA SER A 28 -17.01 8.90 -7.85
C SER A 28 -17.68 10.22 -7.48
N ASN A 29 -17.12 10.98 -6.54
CA ASN A 29 -17.67 12.25 -6.06
C ASN A 29 -16.92 13.48 -6.62
N MET A 30 -15.83 13.27 -7.37
CA MET A 30 -15.02 14.35 -7.92
C MET A 30 -15.76 15.05 -9.04
N ASP A 31 -15.85 16.37 -8.94
CA ASP A 31 -16.30 17.22 -10.02
C ASP A 31 -15.09 17.64 -10.88
N PRO A 32 -14.94 17.11 -12.11
CA PRO A 32 -13.80 17.42 -12.97
C PRO A 32 -13.77 18.87 -13.44
N SER A 33 -14.83 19.65 -13.20
CA SER A 33 -14.85 21.09 -13.47
C SER A 33 -14.25 21.93 -12.32
N LYS A 34 -13.98 21.32 -11.15
CA LYS A 34 -13.42 21.98 -9.98
C LYS A 34 -11.93 21.62 -9.78
N PRO A 35 -11.03 22.60 -9.96
CA PRO A 35 -9.58 22.38 -9.77
C PRO A 35 -9.21 21.87 -8.38
N ALA A 36 -9.96 22.25 -7.35
CA ALA A 36 -9.73 21.82 -5.97
C ALA A 36 -9.95 20.31 -5.79
N ASP A 37 -10.94 19.74 -6.47
CA ASP A 37 -11.25 18.31 -6.38
C ASP A 37 -10.23 17.49 -7.18
N LEU A 38 -9.78 18.01 -8.33
CA LEU A 38 -8.66 17.44 -9.09
C LEU A 38 -7.35 17.43 -8.30
N MET A 39 -7.06 18.51 -7.56
CA MET A 39 -5.86 18.59 -6.71
C MET A 39 -5.93 17.61 -5.53
N LYS A 40 -7.09 17.47 -4.89
CA LYS A 40 -7.30 16.46 -3.84
C LYS A 40 -7.09 15.05 -4.38
N PHE A 41 -7.66 14.76 -5.54
CA PHE A 41 -7.50 13.46 -6.18
C PHE A 41 -6.05 13.16 -6.52
N GLN A 42 -5.33 14.14 -7.06
CA GLN A 42 -3.91 13.96 -7.36
C GLN A 42 -3.07 13.76 -6.09
N ALA A 43 -3.39 14.45 -4.99
CA ALA A 43 -2.71 14.29 -3.71
C ALA A 43 -2.96 12.90 -3.08
N GLU A 44 -4.21 12.44 -3.05
CA GLU A 44 -4.56 11.10 -2.57
C GLU A 44 -3.96 10.00 -3.44
N MET A 45 -3.96 10.17 -4.77
CA MET A 45 -3.35 9.21 -5.68
C MET A 45 -1.83 9.11 -5.47
N ASN A 46 -1.15 10.23 -5.21
CA ASN A 46 0.28 10.22 -4.86
C ASN A 46 0.54 9.50 -3.53
N GLN A 47 -0.32 9.70 -2.53
CA GLN A 47 -0.23 8.99 -1.25
C GLN A 47 -0.41 7.48 -1.43
N TYR A 48 -1.39 7.08 -2.23
CA TYR A 48 -1.64 5.69 -2.56
C TYR A 48 -0.45 5.02 -3.26
N GLN A 49 0.11 5.67 -4.28
CA GLN A 49 1.29 5.13 -4.98
C GLN A 49 2.48 4.95 -4.03
N ASN A 50 2.72 5.92 -3.14
CA ASN A 50 3.77 5.79 -2.13
C ASN A 50 3.49 4.63 -1.16
N MET A 51 2.23 4.45 -0.73
CA MET A 51 1.88 3.37 0.17
C MET A 51 2.03 1.99 -0.48
N ILE A 52 1.60 1.82 -1.73
CA ILE A 52 1.82 0.57 -2.49
C ILE A 52 3.31 0.33 -2.72
N GLY A 53 4.10 1.37 -3.00
CA GLY A 53 5.55 1.27 -3.10
C GLY A 53 6.19 0.76 -1.81
N LEU A 54 5.78 1.32 -0.66
CA LEU A 54 6.22 0.88 0.67
C LEU A 54 5.77 -0.55 0.99
N GLN A 55 4.54 -0.92 0.65
CA GLN A 55 4.01 -2.28 0.81
C GLN A 55 4.84 -3.28 0.01
N SER A 56 5.11 -2.99 -1.27
CA SER A 56 5.92 -3.84 -2.14
C SER A 56 7.34 -3.98 -1.61
N ALA A 57 7.96 -2.90 -1.14
CA ALA A 57 9.28 -2.93 -0.51
C ALA A 57 9.30 -3.78 0.77
N ALA A 58 8.28 -3.65 1.63
CA ALA A 58 8.16 -4.43 2.85
C ALA A 58 7.98 -5.93 2.55
N ILE A 59 7.10 -6.29 1.62
CA ILE A 59 6.90 -7.68 1.17
C ILE A 59 8.21 -8.24 0.57
N LYS A 60 8.93 -7.43 -0.20
CA LYS A 60 10.22 -7.83 -0.79
C LYS A 60 11.26 -8.13 0.28
N VAL A 61 11.43 -7.23 1.26
CA VAL A 61 12.34 -7.43 2.39
C VAL A 61 11.99 -8.70 3.16
N ILE A 62 10.71 -8.96 3.39
CA ILE A 62 10.23 -10.21 4.01
C ILE A 62 10.61 -11.43 3.16
N GLY A 63 10.35 -11.38 1.85
CA GLY A 63 10.69 -12.46 0.93
C GLY A 63 12.20 -12.74 0.89
N ASP A 64 13.01 -11.69 0.95
CA ASP A 64 14.48 -11.79 0.98
C ASP A 64 14.98 -12.37 2.31
N ILE A 65 14.38 -11.99 3.45
CA ILE A 65 14.67 -12.61 4.75
C ILE A 65 14.31 -14.10 4.74
N ALA A 66 13.12 -14.46 4.23
CA ALA A 66 12.69 -15.85 4.14
C ALA A 66 13.62 -16.68 3.24
N ARG A 67 14.01 -16.14 2.08
CA ARG A 67 15.01 -16.77 1.20
C ARG A 67 16.37 -16.90 1.86
N GLY A 68 16.83 -15.88 2.59
CA GLY A 68 18.09 -15.91 3.31
C GLY A 68 18.12 -16.95 4.44
N ILE A 69 17.00 -17.15 5.14
CA ILE A 69 16.85 -18.23 6.13
C ILE A 69 16.90 -19.59 5.45
N ILE A 70 16.15 -19.78 4.36
CA ILE A 70 16.14 -21.03 3.59
C ILE A 70 17.54 -21.34 3.05
N GLN A 71 18.26 -20.36 2.52
CA GLN A 71 19.64 -20.51 2.02
C GLN A 71 20.68 -20.81 3.11
N LYS A 72 20.43 -20.43 4.37
CA LYS A 72 21.34 -20.74 5.49
C LYS A 72 21.07 -22.10 6.13
N ILE A 73 19.89 -22.68 5.89
CA ILE A 73 19.49 -23.99 6.42
C ILE A 73 19.67 -25.11 5.37
N GLY A 74 19.67 -24.76 4.08
CA GLY A 74 20.02 -25.66 2.97
C GLY A 74 21.52 -25.81 2.73
#